data_AF-A0A3A8G9C2-F1
#
_entry.id   AF-A0A3A8G9C2-F1
#
_cell.length_a   1.000
_cell.length_b   1.000
_cell.length_c   1.000
_cell.angle_alpha   90.00
_cell.angle_beta   90.00
_cell.angle_gamma   90.00
#
_symmetry.space_group_name_H-M   'P 1'
#
loop_
_entity.id
_entity.type
_entity.pdbx_description
1 polymer ?
#
loop_
_entity_poly.entity_id
_entity_poly.type
_entity_poly.pdbx_seq_one_letter_code
_entity_poly.pdbx_strand_id
1 'polypeptide(L)'
;MDADLIEEQQLVCEEFGSAYRAVKETDTVAIALQTLNKEPVVGLRKLPDDNNVSWFIYGGELDASEDFFELISVKELMKEFPEALPYLALDTGYRFMIDSDDYEDVWKEGDEA
;
A
#
# COMPACT_ATOMS: atom_id res chain seq x y z
N MET A 1 -16.58 -1.42 2.40
CA MET A 1 -15.80 -1.82 1.21
C MET A 1 -16.73 -2.58 0.29
N ASP A 2 -16.63 -2.27 -0.99
CA ASP A 2 -17.37 -2.91 -2.07
C ASP A 2 -16.95 -4.38 -2.22
N ALA A 3 -17.89 -5.25 -2.60
CA ALA A 3 -17.61 -6.68 -2.77
C ALA A 3 -16.60 -6.95 -3.90
N ASP A 4 -16.57 -6.07 -4.90
CA ASP A 4 -15.66 -6.11 -6.06
C ASP A 4 -14.20 -5.97 -5.60
N LEU A 5 -13.91 -4.94 -4.79
CA LEU A 5 -12.57 -4.69 -4.23
C LEU A 5 -12.06 -5.85 -3.37
N ILE A 6 -12.95 -6.49 -2.62
CA ILE A 6 -12.57 -7.65 -1.78
C ILE A 6 -12.11 -8.81 -2.67
N GLU A 7 -12.76 -9.03 -3.81
CA GLU A 7 -12.38 -10.07 -4.77
C GLU A 7 -11.03 -9.75 -5.42
N GLU A 8 -10.79 -8.50 -5.84
CA GLU A 8 -9.49 -8.06 -6.37
C GLU A 8 -8.36 -8.27 -5.35
N GLN A 9 -8.59 -7.88 -4.09
CA GLN A 9 -7.63 -8.11 -3.00
C GLN A 9 -7.29 -9.58 -2.81
N GLN A 10 -8.27 -10.47 -2.94
CA GLN A 10 -8.06 -11.91 -2.83
C GLN A 10 -7.26 -12.45 -4.01
N LEU A 11 -7.57 -12.00 -5.22
CA LEU A 11 -6.86 -12.39 -6.45
C LEU A 11 -5.38 -11.98 -6.40
N VAL A 12 -5.09 -10.72 -6.04
CA VAL A 12 -3.72 -10.23 -5.87
C VAL A 12 -2.99 -11.04 -4.79
N CYS A 13 -3.63 -11.31 -3.65
CA CYS A 13 -3.01 -12.15 -2.62
C CYS A 13 -2.69 -13.56 -3.13
N GLU A 14 -3.58 -14.17 -3.91
CA GLU A 14 -3.37 -15.50 -4.49
C GLU A 14 -2.27 -15.50 -5.55
N GLU A 15 -2.23 -14.48 -6.41
CA GLU A 15 -1.23 -14.30 -7.46
C GLU A 15 0.20 -14.21 -6.89
N PHE A 16 0.38 -13.42 -5.83
CA PHE A 16 1.68 -13.22 -5.17
C PHE A 16 1.94 -14.18 -4.00
N GLY A 17 1.07 -15.18 -3.79
CA GLY A 17 1.19 -16.17 -2.71
C GLY A 17 1.16 -15.58 -1.30
N SER A 18 0.53 -14.42 -1.14
CA SER A 18 0.38 -13.70 0.13
C SER A 18 -0.80 -14.23 0.95
N ALA A 19 -0.70 -14.11 2.28
CA ALA A 19 -1.86 -14.29 3.14
C ALA A 19 -2.83 -13.10 2.97
N TYR A 20 -4.09 -13.40 2.70
CA TYR A 20 -5.13 -12.37 2.64
C TYR A 20 -5.38 -11.78 4.02
N ARG A 21 -5.07 -10.49 4.19
CA ARG A 21 -5.44 -9.68 5.36
C ARG A 21 -6.56 -8.72 4.99
N ALA A 22 -7.74 -8.97 5.52
CA ALA A 22 -8.84 -8.02 5.42
C ALA A 22 -8.44 -6.64 5.97
N VAL A 23 -8.63 -5.60 5.16
CA VAL A 23 -8.42 -4.20 5.53
C VAL A 23 -9.76 -3.53 5.72
N LYS A 24 -9.88 -2.62 6.68
CA LYS A 24 -11.08 -1.82 6.91
C LYS A 24 -10.85 -0.41 6.41
N GLU A 25 -11.94 0.24 6.02
CA GLU A 25 -11.93 1.66 5.64
C GLU A 25 -11.45 2.59 6.77
N THR A 26 -11.58 2.12 8.01
CA THR A 26 -11.14 2.82 9.23
C THR A 26 -9.68 2.58 9.57
N ASP A 27 -8.99 1.65 8.89
CA ASP A 27 -7.55 1.44 9.11
C ASP A 27 -6.78 2.68 8.67
N THR A 28 -5.66 2.92 9.36
CA THR A 28 -4.79 4.08 9.11
C THR A 28 -3.59 3.66 8.27
N VAL A 29 -3.30 4.46 7.25
CA VAL A 29 -2.17 4.29 6.34
C VAL A 29 -1.38 5.58 6.29
N ALA A 30 -0.06 5.47 6.25
CA ALA A 30 0.84 6.58 6.02
C ALA A 30 1.00 6.76 4.51
N ILE A 31 0.72 7.95 3.98
CA ILE A 31 0.90 8.26 2.57
C ILE A 31 1.50 9.65 2.39
N ALA A 32 2.45 9.77 1.47
CA ALA A 32 3.05 11.04 1.09
C ALA A 32 2.32 11.63 -0.14
N LEU A 33 1.14 12.22 0.08
CA LEU A 33 0.30 12.81 -0.99
C LEU A 33 1.09 13.80 -1.87
N GLN A 34 1.94 14.61 -1.23
CA GLN A 34 2.85 15.56 -1.86
C GLN A 34 3.83 14.93 -2.87
N THR A 35 4.12 13.64 -2.72
CA THR A 35 5.02 12.89 -3.61
C THR A 35 4.30 11.98 -4.58
N LEU A 36 2.97 11.83 -4.51
CA LEU A 36 2.22 11.04 -5.49
C LEU A 36 2.33 11.58 -6.92
N ASN A 37 2.77 12.83 -7.09
CA ASN A 37 3.11 13.38 -8.41
C ASN A 37 4.48 12.90 -8.93
N LYS A 38 5.25 12.16 -8.13
CA LYS A 38 6.52 11.54 -8.50
C LYS A 38 6.33 10.05 -8.69
N GLU A 39 7.13 9.50 -9.58
CA GLU A 39 7.02 8.12 -10.02
C GLU A 39 8.36 7.38 -9.82
N PRO A 40 8.32 6.07 -9.54
CA PRO A 40 7.12 5.25 -9.31
C PRO A 40 6.53 5.44 -7.89
N VAL A 41 5.24 5.17 -7.71
CA VAL A 41 4.60 5.11 -6.40
C VAL A 41 4.89 3.75 -5.75
N VAL A 42 5.52 3.78 -4.59
CA VAL A 42 5.90 2.59 -3.84
C VAL A 42 5.09 2.53 -2.55
N GLY A 43 4.46 1.38 -2.32
CA GLY A 43 3.82 1.04 -1.06
C GLY A 43 4.57 -0.05 -0.32
N LEU A 44 4.76 0.11 0.98
CA LEU A 44 5.41 -0.90 1.82
C LEU A 44 4.57 -1.22 3.05
N ARG A 45 4.37 -2.52 3.29
CA ARG A 45 3.65 -3.02 4.46
C ARG A 45 4.64 -3.42 5.55
N LYS A 46 4.73 -2.61 6.59
CA LYS A 46 5.52 -2.89 7.79
C LYS A 46 4.65 -3.51 8.88
N LEU A 47 5.32 -4.00 9.93
CA LEU A 47 4.65 -4.41 11.15
C LEU A 47 3.89 -3.20 11.72
N PRO A 48 2.63 -3.37 12.16
CA PRO A 48 1.90 -2.30 12.79
C PRO A 48 2.68 -1.80 14.01
N ASP A 49 2.97 -0.50 14.02
CA ASP A 49 3.58 0.17 15.17
C ASP A 49 2.52 0.43 16.27
N ASP A 50 2.88 1.16 17.34
CA ASP A 50 1.97 1.52 18.44
C ASP A 50 0.74 2.30 17.93
N ASN A 51 0.88 2.99 16.78
CA ASN A 51 -0.18 3.70 16.07
C ASN A 51 -1.03 2.83 15.13
N ASN A 52 -0.80 1.51 15.09
CA ASN A 52 -1.49 0.55 14.22
C ASN A 52 -1.33 0.83 12.70
N VAL A 53 -0.36 1.67 12.32
CA VAL A 53 -0.04 1.99 10.92
C VAL A 53 0.79 0.86 10.33
N SER A 54 0.22 0.20 9.33
CA SER A 54 0.89 -0.94 8.66
C SER A 54 1.40 -0.60 7.28
N TRP A 55 0.85 0.42 6.61
CA TRP A 55 1.15 0.75 5.22
C TRP A 55 1.80 2.12 5.13
N PHE A 56 2.86 2.22 4.32
CA PHE A 56 3.54 3.47 4.00
C PHE A 56 3.62 3.59 2.47
N ILE A 57 3.04 4.64 1.90
CA ILE A 57 2.92 4.85 0.45
C ILE A 57 3.59 6.18 0.09
N TYR A 58 4.44 6.21 -0.92
CA TYR A 58 5.13 7.43 -1.36
C TYR A 58 5.54 7.32 -2.82
N GLY A 59 5.70 8.45 -3.50
CA GLY A 59 6.15 8.50 -4.88
C GLY A 59 7.61 8.91 -5.04
N GLY A 60 8.32 8.22 -5.93
CA GLY A 60 9.73 8.43 -6.19
C GLY A 60 10.62 8.02 -5.01
N GLU A 61 11.49 8.93 -4.58
CA GLU A 61 12.46 8.65 -3.52
C GLU A 61 11.89 8.92 -2.13
N LEU A 62 12.13 7.98 -1.21
CA LEU A 62 11.80 8.12 0.20
C LEU A 62 12.65 9.25 0.81
N ASP A 63 12.00 10.29 1.31
CA ASP A 63 12.67 11.34 2.08
C ASP A 63 12.55 11.05 3.58
N ALA A 64 13.61 11.35 4.34
CA ALA A 64 13.67 11.10 5.78
C ALA A 64 13.04 12.21 6.64
N SER A 65 12.36 13.17 6.02
CA SER A 65 11.68 14.25 6.73
C SER A 65 10.55 13.75 7.62
N GLU A 66 10.44 14.29 8.83
CA GLU A 66 9.43 13.92 9.83
C GLU A 66 7.98 14.20 9.35
N ASP A 67 7.81 15.18 8.45
CA ASP A 67 6.54 15.55 7.80
C ASP A 67 6.36 14.93 6.40
N PHE A 68 7.10 13.87 6.07
CA PHE A 68 7.03 13.28 4.74
C PHE A 68 5.73 12.51 4.50
N PHE A 69 5.22 11.81 5.53
CA PHE A 69 4.02 10.99 5.44
C PHE A 69 2.85 11.58 6.22
N GLU A 70 1.68 11.57 5.60
CA GLU A 70 0.41 11.93 6.23
C GLU A 70 -0.37 10.66 6.60
N LEU A 71 -0.91 10.62 7.82
CA LEU A 71 -1.75 9.52 8.27
C LEU A 71 -3.19 9.74 7.82
N ILE A 72 -3.63 8.98 6.83
CA ILE A 72 -5.00 9.03 6.35
C ILE A 72 -5.70 7.69 6.59
N SER A 73 -7.03 7.71 6.57
CA SER A 73 -7.80 6.46 6.61
C SER A 73 -7.80 5.81 5.23
N VAL A 74 -7.93 4.48 5.17
CA VAL A 74 -8.08 3.75 3.89
C VAL A 74 -9.23 4.31 3.05
N LYS A 75 -10.28 4.82 3.67
CA LYS A 75 -11.38 5.52 2.99
C LYS A 75 -10.93 6.77 2.21
N GLU A 76 -10.01 7.55 2.78
CA GLU A 76 -9.46 8.73 2.09
C GLU A 76 -8.46 8.28 1.03
N LEU A 77 -7.65 7.26 1.31
CA LEU A 77 -6.77 6.65 0.32
C LEU A 77 -7.55 6.18 -0.92
N MET A 78 -8.73 5.59 -0.75
CA MET A 78 -9.61 5.20 -1.86
C MET A 78 -9.99 6.37 -2.78
N LYS A 79 -10.04 7.60 -2.26
CA LYS A 79 -10.36 8.79 -3.06
C LYS A 79 -9.12 9.37 -3.73
N GLU A 80 -8.00 9.37 -3.01
CA GLU A 80 -6.75 9.98 -3.45
C GLU A 80 -5.96 9.05 -4.38
N PHE A 81 -5.88 7.76 -4.04
CA PHE A 81 -5.11 6.74 -4.76
C PHE A 81 -5.78 5.34 -4.64
N PRO A 82 -6.88 5.10 -5.38
CA PRO A 82 -7.61 3.82 -5.34
C PRO A 82 -6.81 2.62 -5.85
N GLU A 83 -5.81 2.83 -6.69
CA GLU A 83 -4.97 1.78 -7.29
C GLU A 83 -4.18 1.01 -6.23
N ALA A 84 -3.88 1.61 -5.07
CA ALA A 84 -3.23 0.91 -3.96
C ALA A 84 -4.15 -0.07 -3.20
N LEU A 85 -5.47 0.10 -3.29
CA LEU A 85 -6.44 -0.67 -2.49
C LEU A 85 -6.36 -2.20 -2.65
N PRO A 86 -6.25 -2.78 -3.87
CA PRO A 86 -6.09 -4.23 -4.04
C PRO A 86 -4.84 -4.76 -3.33
N TYR A 87 -3.77 -3.96 -3.28
CA TYR A 87 -2.52 -4.33 -2.63
C TYR A 87 -2.58 -4.24 -1.10
N LEU A 88 -3.48 -3.45 -0.51
CA LEU A 88 -3.54 -3.28 0.94
C LEU A 88 -3.80 -4.58 1.71
N ALA A 89 -4.37 -5.59 1.06
CA ALA A 89 -4.65 -6.89 1.65
C ALA A 89 -3.43 -7.81 1.77
N LEU A 90 -2.31 -7.49 1.11
CA LEU A 90 -1.07 -8.27 1.14
C LEU A 90 -0.49 -8.36 2.56
N ASP A 91 0.15 -9.46 2.95
CA ASP A 91 0.63 -9.66 4.32
C ASP A 91 1.81 -8.72 4.68
N THR A 92 2.19 -8.69 5.95
CA THR A 92 3.30 -7.85 6.40
C THR A 92 4.62 -8.28 5.72
N GLY A 93 5.41 -7.29 5.29
CA GLY A 93 6.65 -7.48 4.55
C GLY A 93 6.48 -7.35 3.03
N TYR A 94 5.25 -7.27 2.52
CA TYR A 94 5.03 -7.02 1.09
C TYR A 94 5.25 -5.55 0.72
N ARG A 95 5.69 -5.36 -0.51
CA ARG A 95 5.91 -4.08 -1.16
C ARG A 95 5.26 -4.12 -2.53
N PHE A 96 4.70 -3.00 -2.96
CA PHE A 96 4.19 -2.81 -4.31
C PHE A 96 4.80 -1.56 -4.92
N MET A 97 4.93 -1.53 -6.24
CA MET A 97 5.38 -0.41 -7.06
C MET A 97 4.42 -0.23 -8.21
N ILE A 98 3.94 0.98 -8.43
CA ILE A 98 3.03 1.37 -9.51
C ILE A 98 3.63 2.59 -10.21
N ASP A 99 3.77 2.55 -11.53
CA ASP A 99 4.26 3.65 -12.37
C ASP A 99 3.17 4.10 -13.36
N SER A 100 3.23 5.32 -13.93
CA SER A 100 2.19 5.78 -14.87
C SER A 100 2.18 5.04 -16.21
N ASP A 101 3.15 4.17 -16.48
CA ASP A 101 3.14 3.27 -17.64
C ASP A 101 2.30 1.99 -17.42
N ASP A 102 1.43 1.96 -16.40
CA ASP A 102 0.63 0.76 -16.01
C ASP A 102 1.54 -0.40 -15.54
N TYR A 103 2.76 -0.08 -15.11
CA TYR A 103 3.69 -1.06 -14.58
C TYR A 103 3.42 -1.27 -13.09
N GLU A 104 3.00 -2.48 -12.74
CA GLU A 104 2.70 -2.88 -11.37
C GLU A 104 3.59 -4.06 -10.97
N ASP A 105 4.32 -3.93 -9.87
CA ASP A 105 5.22 -4.97 -9.36
C ASP A 105 5.02 -5.15 -7.86
N VAL A 106 4.90 -6.39 -7.41
CA VAL A 106 4.69 -6.73 -6.00
C VAL A 106 5.68 -7.79 -5.58
N TRP A 107 6.39 -7.53 -4.48
CA TRP A 107 7.40 -8.45 -3.95
C TRP A 107 7.43 -8.41 -2.42
N LYS A 108 8.01 -9.44 -1.81
CA LYS A 108 8.15 -9.53 -0.34
C LYS A 108 9.57 -9.18 0.09
N GLU A 109 9.69 -8.29 1.06
CA GLU A 109 10.93 -7.97 1.76
C GLU A 109 11.45 -9.20 2.50
N GLY A 110 12.67 -9.63 2.16
CA GLY A 110 13.31 -10.82 2.72
C GLY A 110 13.20 -12.08 1.87
N ASP A 111 12.58 -12.03 0.69
CA ASP A 111 12.79 -13.04 -0.37
C ASP A 111 14.12 -12.81 -1.12
N GLU A 112 15.18 -12.53 -0.35
CA GLU A 112 16.55 -12.58 -0.83
C GLU A 112 17.03 -14.03 -0.67
N ALA A 113 16.86 -14.83 -1.72
CA ALA A 113 17.41 -16.17 -1.82
C ALA A 113 18.92 -16.16 -2.14
#